data_AF-A0A3C0WKA8-F1
#
_entry.id   AF-A0A3C0WKA8-F1
#
_cell.length_a   1.000
_cell.length_b   1.000
_cell.length_c   1.000
_cell.angle_alpha   90.00
_cell.angle_beta   90.00
_cell.angle_gamma   90.00
#
_symmetry.space_group_name_H-M   'P 1'
#
loop_
_entity.id
_entity.type
_entity.pdbx_description
1 polymer ?
#
loop_
_entity_poly.entity_id
_entity_poly.type
_entity_poly.pdbx_seq_one_letter_code
_entity_poly.pdbx_strand_id
1 'polypeptide(L)'
;MENIVRNVLLMIGGVYVLLGLWCVFLPEKTSKAVGFDLLPGQGQSEFFTVYGGLEVGLGLLLIVPLFANGDVRTVLMGCVLLHGGLVLFRSVSFFLYSGFATTTYILATVEWVIFLGSTILFYLFKQES
;
A
#
# COMPACT_ATOMS: atom_id res chain seq x y z
N MET A 1 4.89 1.71 -23.24
CA MET A 1 4.26 1.43 -21.93
C MET A 1 5.06 1.89 -20.70
N GLU A 2 6.40 1.90 -20.72
CA GLU A 2 7.22 2.13 -19.51
C GLU A 2 6.91 3.43 -18.74
N ASN A 3 6.75 4.57 -19.41
CA ASN A 3 6.41 5.84 -18.75
C ASN A 3 5.07 5.79 -17.99
N ILE A 4 4.10 5.01 -18.49
CA ILE A 4 2.81 4.82 -17.80
C ILE A 4 3.04 4.03 -16.51
N VAL A 5 3.82 2.95 -16.56
CA VAL A 5 4.17 2.15 -15.38
C VAL A 5 4.87 3.01 -14.34
N ARG A 6 5.87 3.79 -14.76
CA ARG A 6 6.59 4.74 -13.91
C ARG A 6 5.63 5.70 -13.20
N ASN A 7 4.71 6.33 -13.94
CA ASN A 7 3.75 7.27 -13.36
C ASN A 7 2.77 6.60 -12.38
N VAL A 8 2.32 5.37 -12.66
CA VAL A 8 1.46 4.60 -11.76
C VAL A 8 2.19 4.23 -10.47
N LEU A 9 3.42 3.74 -10.57
CA LEU A 9 4.26 3.42 -9.41
C LEU A 9 4.58 4.67 -8.58
N LEU A 10 4.85 5.80 -9.23
CA LEU A 10 5.04 7.09 -8.54
C LEU A 10 3.79 7.50 -7.75
N MET A 11 2.62 7.40 -8.37
CA MET A 11 1.35 7.75 -7.73
C MET A 11 1.10 6.87 -6.50
N ILE A 12 1.17 5.54 -6.66
CA ILE A 12 0.93 4.60 -5.57
C ILE A 12 1.98 4.80 -4.47
N GLY A 13 3.25 4.88 -4.84
CA GLY A 13 4.34 5.08 -3.89
C GLY A 13 4.21 6.40 -3.12
N GLY A 14 3.82 7.48 -3.81
CA GLY A 14 3.56 8.77 -3.18
C GLY A 14 2.43 8.71 -2.15
N VAL A 15 1.36 7.99 -2.46
CA VAL A 15 0.26 7.76 -1.50
C VAL A 15 0.76 7.01 -0.27
N TYR A 16 1.55 5.94 -0.45
CA TYR A 16 2.13 5.19 0.68
C TYR A 16 3.05 6.04 1.55
N VAL A 17 3.89 6.89 0.95
CA VAL A 17 4.73 7.83 1.71
C VAL A 17 3.86 8.79 2.52
N LEU A 18 2.82 9.38 1.91
CA LEU A 18 1.95 10.32 2.60
C LEU A 18 1.17 9.66 3.75
N LEU A 19 0.68 8.44 3.55
CA LEU A 19 -0.02 7.67 4.58
C LEU A 19 0.93 7.30 5.74
N GLY A 20 2.12 6.78 5.42
CA GLY A 20 3.11 6.44 6.45
C GLY A 20 3.58 7.66 7.24
N LEU A 21 3.79 8.80 6.58
CA LEU A 21 4.09 10.06 7.26
C LEU A 21 2.93 10.52 8.14
N TRP A 22 1.67 10.32 7.72
CA TRP A 22 0.52 10.60 8.56
C TRP A 22 0.50 9.69 9.80
N CYS A 23 0.80 8.40 9.67
CA CYS A 23 0.95 7.46 10.78
C CYS A 23 2.06 7.88 11.76
N VAL A 24 3.17 8.44 11.26
CA VAL A 24 4.29 8.98 12.04
C VAL A 24 3.94 10.26 12.79
N PHE A 25 3.33 11.24 12.12
CA PHE A 25 3.09 12.57 12.70
C PHE A 25 1.83 12.64 13.56
N LEU A 26 0.82 11.80 13.28
CA LEU A 26 -0.46 11.78 14.02
C LEU A 26 -0.90 10.33 14.32
N PRO A 27 -0.11 9.55 15.08
CA PRO A 27 -0.36 8.12 15.32
C PRO A 27 -1.68 7.86 16.03
N GLU A 28 -2.06 8.67 17.03
CA GLU A 28 -3.33 8.50 17.77
C GLU A 28 -4.56 8.74 16.89
N LYS A 29 -4.47 9.64 15.91
CA LYS A 29 -5.58 9.95 15.00
C LYS A 29 -5.74 8.88 13.93
N THR A 30 -4.63 8.43 13.37
CA THR A 30 -4.60 7.44 12.26
C THR A 30 -4.94 6.03 12.75
N SER A 31 -4.39 5.60 13.89
CA SER A 31 -4.73 4.32 14.52
C SER A 31 -6.23 4.20 14.82
N LYS A 32 -6.85 5.24 15.38
CA LYS A 32 -8.30 5.26 15.63
C LYS A 32 -9.14 5.17 14.35
N ALA A 33 -8.65 5.71 13.23
CA ALA A 33 -9.36 5.63 11.94
C ALA A 33 -9.49 4.18 11.42
N VAL A 34 -8.57 3.30 11.84
CA VAL A 34 -8.58 1.87 11.51
C VAL A 34 -9.01 0.99 12.69
N GLY A 35 -9.45 1.59 13.80
CA GLY A 35 -10.02 0.89 14.96
C GLY A 35 -8.99 0.38 15.98
N PHE A 36 -7.76 0.88 15.96
CA PHE A 36 -6.77 0.56 17.00
C PHE A 36 -6.82 1.56 18.16
N ASP A 37 -6.82 1.01 19.37
CA ASP A 37 -6.44 1.73 20.58
C ASP A 37 -4.98 1.42 20.91
N LEU A 38 -4.15 2.47 20.95
CA LEU A 38 -2.72 2.33 21.17
C LEU A 38 -2.39 2.36 22.66
N LEU A 39 -1.78 1.29 23.17
CA LEU A 39 -1.18 1.30 24.51
C LEU A 39 0.00 2.30 24.52
N PRO A 40 0.10 3.21 25.50
CA PRO A 40 1.21 4.15 25.60
C PRO A 40 2.57 3.45 25.63
N GLY A 41 3.55 4.01 24.90
CA GLY A 41 4.87 3.41 24.74
C GLY A 41 4.89 2.23 23.77
N GLN A 42 4.22 1.12 24.11
CA GLN A 42 4.30 -0.12 23.32
C GLN A 42 3.52 -0.02 22.00
N GLY A 43 2.21 0.18 22.04
CA GLY A 43 1.37 0.26 20.84
C GLY A 43 1.71 1.46 19.98
N GLN A 44 2.07 2.59 20.61
CA GLN A 44 2.57 3.78 19.91
C GLN A 44 3.86 3.49 19.13
N SER A 45 4.85 2.84 19.74
CA SER A 45 6.11 2.48 19.07
C SER A 45 5.89 1.52 17.92
N GLU A 46 5.07 0.49 18.10
CA GLU A 46 4.74 -0.47 17.05
C GLU A 46 3.98 0.17 15.89
N PHE A 47 2.95 0.98 16.17
CA PHE A 47 2.19 1.66 15.12
C PHE A 47 3.06 2.65 14.34
N PHE A 48 3.89 3.43 15.04
CA PHE A 48 4.84 4.35 14.42
C PHE A 48 5.84 3.61 13.50
N THR A 49 6.40 2.49 13.97
CA THR A 49 7.44 1.76 13.24
C THR A 49 6.86 0.97 12.07
N VAL A 50 5.77 0.23 12.30
CA VAL A 50 5.17 -0.63 11.30
C VAL A 50 4.29 0.20 10.37
N TYR A 51 3.20 0.81 10.84
CA TYR A 51 2.31 1.56 9.95
C TYR A 51 2.98 2.82 9.40
N GLY A 52 3.85 3.48 10.17
CA GLY A 52 4.61 4.61 9.65
C GLY A 52 5.79 4.19 8.78
N GLY A 53 6.78 3.54 9.40
CA GLY A 53 8.05 3.20 8.75
C GLY A 53 7.91 2.22 7.58
N LEU A 54 7.10 1.17 7.71
CA LEU A 54 6.91 0.20 6.62
C LEU A 54 6.19 0.83 5.44
N GLU A 55 5.13 1.62 5.66
CA GLU A 55 4.41 2.30 4.57
C GLU A 55 5.31 3.28 3.83
N VAL A 56 6.11 4.09 4.55
CA VAL A 56 7.11 4.97 3.93
C VAL A 56 8.13 4.16 3.13
N GLY A 57 8.68 3.09 3.70
CA GLY A 57 9.66 2.23 3.03
C GLY A 57 9.10 1.60 1.74
N LEU A 58 7.87 1.09 1.79
CA LEU A 58 7.17 0.54 0.63
C LEU A 58 6.93 1.61 -0.44
N GLY A 59 6.50 2.80 -0.03
CA GLY A 59 6.31 3.92 -0.94
C GLY A 59 7.60 4.32 -1.65
N LEU A 60 8.71 4.38 -0.92
CA LEU A 60 10.03 4.64 -1.50
C LEU A 60 10.47 3.54 -2.47
N LEU A 61 10.24 2.26 -2.15
CA LEU A 61 10.55 1.14 -3.07
C LEU A 61 9.82 1.27 -4.42
N LEU A 62 8.58 1.77 -4.42
CA LEU A 62 7.82 2.01 -5.65
C LEU A 62 8.31 3.24 -6.43
N ILE A 63 8.88 4.22 -5.74
CA ILE A 63 9.39 5.49 -6.31
C ILE A 63 10.82 5.35 -6.86
N VAL A 64 11.69 4.56 -6.20
CA VAL A 64 13.12 4.43 -6.53
C VAL A 64 13.43 4.18 -8.02
N PRO A 65 12.68 3.33 -8.76
CA PRO A 65 12.96 3.08 -10.17
C PRO A 65 12.89 4.32 -11.05
N LEU A 66 12.30 5.43 -10.58
CA LEU A 66 12.17 6.68 -11.32
C LEU A 66 13.47 7.48 -11.38
N PHE A 67 14.36 7.29 -10.42
CA PHE A 67 15.59 8.05 -10.28
C PHE A 67 16.84 7.23 -10.58
N ALA A 68 16.72 5.90 -10.56
CA ALA A 68 17.73 4.97 -11.05
C ALA A 68 17.31 4.43 -12.41
N ASN A 69 18.25 3.94 -13.23
CA ASN A 69 17.95 3.04 -14.36
C ASN A 69 17.48 1.66 -13.83
N GLY A 70 16.51 1.68 -12.91
CA GLY A 70 16.04 0.53 -12.16
C GLY A 70 15.05 -0.29 -12.99
N ASP A 71 15.02 -1.59 -12.70
CA ASP A 71 14.10 -2.53 -13.34
C ASP A 71 12.65 -2.26 -12.89
N VAL A 72 11.94 -1.46 -13.69
CA VAL A 72 10.53 -1.11 -13.50
C VAL A 72 9.63 -2.36 -13.51
N ARG A 73 10.00 -3.40 -14.26
CA ARG A 73 9.22 -4.64 -14.35
C ARG A 73 9.20 -5.37 -13.01
N THR A 74 10.36 -5.49 -12.38
CA THR A 74 10.49 -6.14 -11.07
C THR A 74 9.75 -5.36 -10.00
N VAL A 75 9.80 -4.02 -10.02
CA VAL A 75 9.03 -3.22 -9.05
C VAL A 75 7.52 -3.30 -9.30
N LEU A 76 7.07 -3.32 -10.55
CA LEU A 76 5.66 -3.54 -10.87
C LEU A 76 5.18 -4.93 -10.40
N MET A 77 6.00 -5.97 -10.58
CA MET A 77 5.71 -7.30 -10.03
C MET A 77 5.59 -7.24 -8.49
N GLY A 78 6.50 -6.53 -7.83
CA GLY A 78 6.43 -6.29 -6.38
C GLY A 78 5.14 -5.59 -5.96
N CYS A 79 4.69 -4.58 -6.72
CA CYS A 79 3.42 -3.89 -6.50
C CYS A 79 2.23 -4.86 -6.60
N VAL A 80 2.20 -5.72 -7.62
CA VAL A 80 1.16 -6.76 -7.78
C VAL A 80 1.15 -7.72 -6.59
N LEU A 81 2.32 -8.21 -6.17
CA LEU A 81 2.42 -9.14 -5.05
C LEU A 81 1.98 -8.52 -3.72
N LEU A 82 2.40 -7.27 -3.47
CA LEU A 82 2.03 -6.52 -2.26
C LEU A 82 0.51 -6.34 -2.18
N HIS A 83 -0.11 -5.81 -3.24
CA HIS A 83 -1.56 -5.56 -3.22
C HIS A 83 -2.38 -6.85 -3.36
N GLY A 84 -1.86 -7.88 -4.02
CA GLY A 84 -2.47 -9.20 -4.04
C GLY A 84 -2.51 -9.84 -2.65
N GLY A 85 -1.44 -9.68 -1.86
CA GLY A 85 -1.42 -10.07 -0.46
C GLY A 85 -2.47 -9.32 0.37
N LEU A 86 -2.53 -7.98 0.24
CA LEU A 86 -3.52 -7.16 0.95
C LEU A 86 -4.94 -7.58 0.60
N VAL A 87 -5.25 -7.72 -0.68
CA VAL A 87 -6.58 -8.16 -1.18
C VAL A 87 -6.93 -9.55 -0.66
N LEU A 88 -5.98 -10.50 -0.66
CA LEU A 88 -6.20 -11.84 -0.15
C LEU A 88 -6.59 -11.81 1.34
N PHE A 89 -5.77 -11.17 2.18
CA PHE A 89 -6.03 -11.12 3.62
C PHE A 89 -7.23 -10.25 3.98
N ARG A 90 -7.51 -9.18 3.23
CA ARG A 90 -8.75 -8.40 3.38
C ARG A 90 -9.98 -9.23 3.06
N SER A 91 -9.93 -10.01 1.98
CA SER A 91 -11.06 -10.85 1.58
C SER A 91 -11.29 -11.94 2.62
N VAL A 92 -10.23 -12.60 3.09
CA VAL A 92 -10.31 -13.58 4.19
C VAL A 92 -10.87 -12.94 5.45
N SER A 93 -10.46 -11.72 5.81
CA SER A 93 -10.94 -11.05 7.02
C SER A 93 -12.44 -10.76 6.99
N PHE A 94 -13.02 -10.46 5.83
CA PHE A 94 -14.48 -10.31 5.67
C PHE A 94 -15.28 -11.60 5.86
N PHE A 95 -14.65 -12.77 5.72
CA PHE A 95 -15.29 -14.04 6.08
C PHE A 95 -15.14 -14.39 7.56
N LEU A 96 -14.05 -13.94 8.20
CA LEU A 96 -13.71 -14.29 9.59
C LEU A 96 -14.31 -13.33 10.62
N TYR A 97 -14.45 -12.06 10.27
CA TYR A 97 -14.90 -11.01 11.18
C TYR A 97 -16.16 -10.31 10.64
N SER A 98 -16.82 -9.53 11.49
CA SER A 98 -18.03 -8.77 11.13
C SER A 98 -18.07 -7.43 11.88
N GLY A 99 -19.06 -6.58 11.58
CA GLY A 99 -19.19 -5.27 12.24
C GLY A 99 -18.24 -4.20 11.71
N PHE A 100 -17.76 -4.33 10.46
CA PHE A 100 -16.82 -3.40 9.86
C PHE A 100 -17.40 -1.99 9.69
N ALA A 101 -16.57 -0.99 9.96
CA ALA A 101 -16.88 0.40 9.66
C ALA A 101 -16.79 0.68 8.15
N THR A 102 -17.44 1.76 7.68
CA THR A 102 -17.38 2.20 6.28
C THR A 102 -15.96 2.38 5.77
N THR A 103 -15.04 2.84 6.63
CA THR A 103 -13.62 3.01 6.31
C THR A 103 -12.98 1.72 5.82
N THR A 104 -13.33 0.58 6.41
CA THR A 104 -12.82 -0.74 6.02
C THR A 104 -13.22 -1.12 4.59
N TYR A 105 -14.44 -0.83 4.17
CA TYR A 105 -14.89 -1.09 2.79
C TYR A 105 -14.24 -0.15 1.77
N ILE A 106 -13.99 1.10 2.15
CA ILE A 106 -13.25 2.06 1.31
C ILE A 106 -11.82 1.57 1.09
N LEU A 107 -11.13 1.18 2.15
CA LEU A 107 -9.77 0.61 2.07
C LEU A 107 -9.75 -0.63 1.19
N ALA A 108 -10.68 -1.57 1.40
CA ALA A 108 -10.80 -2.76 0.56
C ALA A 108 -11.00 -2.42 -0.92
N THR A 109 -11.86 -1.44 -1.23
CA THR A 109 -12.09 -1.00 -2.61
C THR A 109 -10.81 -0.45 -3.25
N VAL A 110 -10.06 0.39 -2.52
CA VAL A 110 -8.78 0.93 -2.99
C VAL A 110 -7.75 -0.18 -3.20
N GLU A 111 -7.64 -1.12 -2.25
CA GLU A 111 -6.76 -2.30 -2.36
C GLU A 111 -7.06 -3.10 -3.63
N TRP A 112 -8.35 -3.38 -3.91
CA TRP A 112 -8.79 -4.08 -5.12
C TRP A 112 -8.50 -3.31 -6.40
N VAL A 113 -8.77 -2.00 -6.44
CA VAL A 113 -8.50 -1.16 -7.62
C VAL A 113 -7.01 -1.15 -7.95
N ILE A 114 -6.15 -1.01 -6.94
CA ILE A 114 -4.70 -1.01 -7.17
C ILE A 114 -4.21 -2.41 -7.58
N PHE A 115 -4.70 -3.48 -6.95
CA PHE A 115 -4.33 -4.85 -7.32
C PHE A 115 -4.70 -5.17 -8.76
N LEU A 116 -5.95 -4.95 -9.15
CA LEU A 116 -6.41 -5.23 -10.52
C LEU A 116 -5.72 -4.33 -11.54
N GLY A 117 -5.58 -3.03 -11.24
CA GLY A 117 -4.91 -2.07 -12.12
C GLY A 117 -3.44 -2.42 -12.36
N SER A 118 -2.69 -2.70 -11.30
CA SER A 118 -1.28 -3.11 -11.40
C SER A 118 -1.11 -4.45 -12.10
N THR A 119 -2.03 -5.40 -11.88
CA THR A 119 -2.01 -6.72 -12.54
C THR A 119 -2.25 -6.60 -14.04
N ILE A 120 -3.27 -5.84 -14.46
CA ILE A 120 -3.55 -5.57 -15.87
C ILE A 120 -2.34 -4.89 -16.51
N LEU A 121 -1.80 -3.87 -15.85
CA LEU A 121 -0.64 -3.15 -16.34
C LEU A 121 0.60 -4.04 -16.48
N PHE A 122 0.81 -4.98 -15.55
CA PHE A 122 1.91 -5.94 -15.62
C PHE A 122 1.78 -6.88 -16.81
N TYR A 123 0.56 -7.39 -17.09
CA TYR A 123 0.32 -8.23 -18.26
C TYR A 123 0.52 -7.47 -19.59
N LEU A 124 0.07 -6.22 -19.68
CA LEU A 124 0.26 -5.39 -20.86
C LEU A 124 1.75 -5.07 -21.07
N PHE A 125 2.45 -4.67 -20.00
CA PHE A 125 3.88 -4.37 -20.07
C PHE A 125 4.73 -5.58 -20.46
N LYS A 126 4.37 -6.79 -20.00
CA LYS A 126 5.05 -8.03 -20.38
C LYS A 126 4.92 -8.36 -21.88
N GLN A 127 3.86 -7.95 -22.55
CA GLN A 127 3.67 -8.24 -23.98
C GLN A 127 4.49 -7.32 -24.89
N GLU A 128 4.85 -6.13 -24.41
CA GLU A 128 5.63 -5.14 -25.17
C GLU A 128 7.16 -5.28 -25.00
N SER A 129 7.60 -6.10 -24.03
CA SER A 129 9.02 -6.33 -23.67
C SER A 129 9.52 -7.67 -24.18
#